data_AF-A0A3D0YAR9-F1
#
_entry.id   AF-A0A3D0YAR9-F1
#
_cell.length_a   1.000
_cell.length_b   1.000
_cell.length_c   1.000
_cell.angle_alpha   90.00
_cell.angle_beta   90.00
_cell.angle_gamma   90.00
#
_symmetry.space_group_name_H-M   'P 1'
#
loop_
_entity.id
_entity.type
_entity.pdbx_description
1 polymer ?
#
loop_
_entity_poly.entity_id
_entity_poly.type
_entity_poly.pdbx_seq_one_letter_code
_entity_poly.pdbx_strand_id
1 'polypeptide(L)' 'MTEIVDIINRDKDEKDKTSLQNLSNKLRRGSLRYDEILEIAEACGYEIAWMRKE' A
#
# COMPACT_ATOMS: atom_id res chain seq x y z
N MET A 1 -10.76 1.54 -3.55
CA MET A 1 -9.64 2.09 -2.75
C MET A 1 -9.93 2.04 -1.25
N THR A 2 -11.16 2.31 -0.80
CA THR A 2 -11.57 2.04 0.60
C THR A 2 -11.33 0.58 1.00
N GLU A 3 -11.76 -0.37 0.15
CA GLU A 3 -11.55 -1.81 0.38
C GLU A 3 -10.06 -2.18 0.53
N ILE A 4 -9.16 -1.53 -0.22
CA ILE A 4 -7.71 -1.78 -0.13
C ILE A 4 -7.20 -1.32 1.25
N VAL A 5 -7.67 -0.16 1.74
CA VAL A 5 -7.30 0.35 3.06
C VAL A 5 -7.80 -0.59 4.15
N ASP A 6 -9.01 -1.12 4.01
CA ASP A 6 -9.58 -2.08 4.96
C ASP A 6 -8.78 -3.39 4.99
N ILE A 7 -8.31 -3.88 3.83
CA ILE A 7 -7.43 -5.05 3.74
C ILE A 7 -6.08 -4.77 4.39
N ILE A 8 -5.43 -3.65 4.05
CA ILE A 8 -4.12 -3.25 4.60
C ILE A 8 -4.18 -3.11 6.13
N ASN A 9 -5.30 -2.63 6.66
CA ASN A 9 -5.46 -2.39 8.09
C ASN A 9 -5.97 -3.59 8.89
N ARG A 10 -6.39 -4.68 8.23
CA ARG A 10 -7.11 -5.80 8.88
C ARG A 10 -6.36 -6.38 10.07
N ASP A 11 -5.05 -6.60 9.91
CA ASP A 11 -4.20 -7.26 10.90
C ASP A 11 -3.17 -6.31 11.54
N LYS A 12 -3.36 -4.99 11.38
CA LYS A 12 -2.47 -3.96 11.94
C LYS A 12 -2.94 -3.48 13.31
N ASP A 13 -1.98 -3.23 14.19
CA ASP A 13 -2.21 -2.45 15.41
C ASP A 13 -2.78 -1.06 15.06
N GLU A 14 -3.61 -0.48 15.93
CA GLU A 14 -4.22 0.85 15.70
C GLU A 14 -3.19 1.94 15.37
N LYS A 15 -1.99 1.87 15.94
CA LYS A 15 -0.88 2.81 15.69
C LYS A 15 -0.30 2.73 14.26
N ASP A 16 -0.46 1.59 13.60
CA ASP A 16 0.14 1.28 12.29
C ASP A 16 -0.89 1.32 11.15
N LYS A 17 -2.18 1.53 11.48
CA LYS A 17 -3.25 1.69 10.50
C LYS A 17 -3.06 2.97 9.68
N THR A 18 -3.39 2.88 8.41
CA THR A 18 -3.40 4.03 7.49
C THR A 18 -4.83 4.45 7.16
N SER A 19 -5.03 5.69 6.72
CA SER A 19 -6.34 6.16 6.26
C SER A 19 -6.38 6.29 4.75
N LEU A 20 -7.59 6.24 4.17
CA LEU A 20 -7.80 6.49 2.75
C LEU A 20 -7.23 7.85 2.31
N GLN A 21 -7.38 8.88 3.16
CA GLN A 21 -6.87 10.21 2.88
C GLN A 21 -5.33 10.24 2.92
N ASN A 22 -4.71 9.57 3.90
CA ASN A 22 -3.25 9.46 3.98
C ASN A 22 -2.68 8.75 2.75
N LEU A 23 -3.25 7.60 2.40
CA LEU A 23 -2.85 6.83 1.21
C LEU A 23 -3.01 7.64 -0.07
N SER A 24 -4.16 8.30 -0.27
CA SER A 24 -4.41 9.17 -1.43
C SER A 24 -3.43 10.33 -1.51
N ASN A 25 -3.06 10.93 -0.37
CA ASN A 25 -2.10 12.03 -0.32
C ASN A 25 -0.68 11.58 -0.68
N LYS A 26 -0.26 10.40 -0.21
CA LYS A 26 1.06 9.84 -0.53
C LYS A 26 1.18 9.47 -2.01
N LEU A 27 0.13 8.86 -2.57
CA LEU A 27 0.05 8.58 -4.01
C LEU A 27 0.20 9.86 -4.84
N ARG A 28 -0.58 10.90 -4.53
CA ARG A 28 -0.54 12.17 -5.26
C ARG A 28 0.83 12.86 -5.20
N ARG A 29 1.53 12.76 -4.07
CA ARG A 29 2.85 13.38 -3.86
C ARG A 29 4.02 12.50 -4.31
N GLY A 30 3.76 11.24 -4.70
CA GLY A 30 4.83 10.28 -5.03
C GLY A 30 5.69 9.90 -3.82
N SER A 31 5.13 9.90 -2.61
CA SER A 31 5.87 9.71 -1.36
C SER A 31 5.54 8.38 -0.67
N LEU A 32 5.09 7.37 -1.42
CA LEU A 32 4.90 6.03 -0.88
C LEU A 32 6.26 5.40 -0.62
N ARG A 33 6.40 4.83 0.58
CA ARG A 33 7.56 3.99 0.89
C ARG A 33 7.39 2.61 0.26
N TYR A 34 8.50 1.90 0.06
CA TYR A 34 8.47 0.60 -0.62
C TYR A 34 7.65 -0.47 0.13
N ASP A 35 7.72 -0.49 1.47
CA ASP A 35 6.88 -1.34 2.34
C ASP A 35 5.39 -1.09 2.09
N GLU A 36 4.98 0.17 1.98
CA GLU A 36 3.58 0.53 1.67
C GLU A 36 3.15 0.04 0.29
N ILE A 37 4.05 0.09 -0.72
CA ILE A 37 3.73 -0.42 -2.06
C ILE A 37 3.58 -1.95 -2.04
N LEU A 38 4.42 -2.66 -1.28
CA LEU A 38 4.28 -4.11 -1.11
C LEU A 38 2.94 -4.49 -0.48
N GLU A 39 2.53 -3.78 0.58
CA GLU A 39 1.22 -4.00 1.22
C GLU A 39 0.04 -3.76 0.26
N ILE A 40 0.14 -2.70 -0.55
CA ILE A 40 -0.87 -2.40 -1.58
C ILE A 40 -0.92 -3.52 -2.64
N ALA A 41 0.25 -4.01 -3.08
CA ALA A 41 0.33 -5.09 -4.05
C ALA A 41 -0.32 -6.36 -3.51
N GLU A 42 0.04 -6.78 -2.30
CA GLU A 42 -0.56 -7.93 -1.61
C GLU A 42 -2.09 -7.77 -1.47
N ALA A 43 -2.55 -6.62 -1.00
CA ALA A 43 -3.98 -6.33 -0.85
C ALA A 43 -4.75 -6.35 -2.19
N CYS A 44 -4.07 -6.08 -3.30
CA CYS A 44 -4.64 -6.15 -4.64
C CYS A 44 -4.45 -7.54 -5.30
N GLY A 45 -3.77 -8.49 -4.65
CA GLY A 45 -3.47 -9.81 -5.19
C GLY A 45 -2.36 -9.82 -6.25
N TYR A 46 -1.38 -8.92 -6.13
CA TYR A 46 -0.22 -8.80 -7.02
C TYR A 46 1.10 -8.99 -6.27
N GLU A 47 2.14 -9.39 -7.02
CA GLU A 47 3.52 -9.45 -6.56
C GLU A 47 4.37 -8.40 -7.28
N ILE A 48 5.32 -7.78 -6.56
CA ILE A 48 6.30 -6.85 -7.13
C ILE A 48 7.62 -7.58 -7.35
N ALA A 49 8.00 -7.73 -8.61
CA ALA A 49 9.24 -8.38 -9.00
C ALA A 49 10.16 -7.44 -9.79
N TRP A 50 11.46 -7.53 -9.53
CA TRP A 50 12.49 -6.86 -10.33
C TRP A 50 12.84 -7.71 -11.55
N MET A 51 12.52 -7.21 -12.74
CA MET A 51 12.94 -7.83 -14.00
C MET A 51 14.21 -7.15 -14.52
N ARG A 52 15.19 -7.95 -14.96
CA ARG A 52 16.38 -7.42 -15.63
C ARG A 52 15.94 -6.73 -16.93
N LYS A 53 16.55 -5.59 -17.24
CA LYS A 53 16.36 -4.95 -18.55
C LYS A 53 17.08 -5.79 -19.60
N GLU A 54 16.39 -6.09 -20.70
CA GLU A 54 16.99 -6.64 -21.92
C GLU A 54 17.73 -5.55 -22.71
#